data_AF-A0A7G2C6A2-F1
#
_entry.id   AF-A0A7G2C6A2-F1
#
_cell.length_a   1.000
_cell.length_b   1.000
_cell.length_c   1.000
_cell.angle_alpha   90.00
_cell.angle_beta   90.00
_cell.angle_gamma   90.00
#
_symmetry.space_group_name_H-M   'P 1'
#
loop_
_entity.id
_entity.type
_entity.pdbx_description
1 polymer ?
#
loop_
_entity_poly.entity_id
_entity_poly.type
_entity_poly.pdbx_seq_one_letter_code
_entity_poly.pdbx_strand_id
1 'polypeptide(L)'
;MLLCFHRAGQLKIGVPQENTINLEYHMRLYCSTLIKTGDHTTGSSIFSYYQKLNLTEFFILYCLTGDNFHALFGRRGFPYESGPLLMNRLYTDSVLRQVMCTVAERAASQLLYYVAIHVWLVLTNQAVMKEEEHNVRQYLHNALHVLVPAVAIALQSGPEAVRDIQCDVGAAKVAMDKVGNLVSPSDRGEWDCVLTMVTAYDLYNNLSHQQCYETVFRLPFIPTSEQEVSDCVMKYQSCSSSVITGMSCILNLFAESANHLLSYFNPYGSSAGQTSSEDQFNRIKTQVYIILQWYRKCCASGSTSGAFPPTLTKLSEIWYSTNPRF
;
A
#
# COMPACT_ATOMS: atom_id res chain seq x y z
N MET A 1 -38.43 18.26 -5.40
CA MET A 1 -38.76 19.46 -6.20
C MET A 1 -37.70 19.76 -7.26
N LEU A 2 -36.44 20.04 -6.89
CA LEU A 2 -35.33 20.30 -7.84
C LEU A 2 -35.19 19.26 -8.96
N LEU A 3 -35.38 18.01 -8.60
CA LEU A 3 -35.22 16.90 -9.53
C LEU A 3 -36.37 16.79 -10.55
N CYS A 4 -37.57 17.27 -10.19
CA CYS A 4 -38.67 17.37 -11.13
C CYS A 4 -38.38 18.44 -12.20
N PHE A 5 -37.80 19.57 -11.78
CA PHE A 5 -37.34 20.62 -12.69
C PHE A 5 -36.21 20.14 -13.60
N HIS A 6 -35.26 19.36 -13.08
CA HIS A 6 -34.22 18.74 -13.89
C HIS A 6 -34.79 17.78 -14.94
N ARG A 7 -35.70 16.86 -14.53
CA ARG A 7 -36.35 15.91 -15.46
C ARG A 7 -37.18 16.60 -16.53
N ALA A 8 -37.79 17.74 -16.22
CA ALA A 8 -38.53 18.55 -17.18
C ALA A 8 -37.62 19.38 -18.13
N GLY A 9 -36.29 19.25 -18.02
CA GLY A 9 -35.34 20.05 -18.79
C GLY A 9 -35.28 21.53 -18.39
N GLN A 10 -35.93 21.90 -17.28
CA GLN A 10 -36.03 23.28 -16.80
C GLN A 10 -34.84 23.70 -15.94
N LEU A 11 -34.03 22.73 -15.48
CA LEU A 11 -32.80 22.98 -14.73
C LEU A 11 -31.60 22.58 -15.58
N LYS A 12 -30.87 23.59 -16.10
CA LYS A 12 -29.65 23.39 -16.89
C LYS A 12 -28.50 23.04 -15.96
N ILE A 13 -27.81 21.94 -16.25
CA ILE A 13 -26.62 21.49 -15.52
C ILE A 13 -25.37 22.10 -16.19
N GLY A 14 -24.43 22.61 -15.38
CA GLY A 14 -23.07 22.92 -15.84
C GLY A 14 -22.86 24.30 -16.46
N VAL A 15 -23.83 25.22 -16.42
CA VAL A 15 -23.60 26.61 -16.81
C VAL A 15 -23.54 27.48 -15.55
N PRO A 16 -22.39 28.10 -15.22
CA PRO A 16 -22.32 29.06 -14.14
C PRO A 16 -22.99 30.36 -14.62
N GLN A 17 -24.28 30.51 -14.33
CA GLN A 17 -24.91 31.82 -14.32
C GLN A 17 -25.10 32.22 -12.85
N GLU A 18 -25.17 33.51 -12.56
CA GLU A 18 -25.17 34.08 -11.19
C GLU A 18 -26.26 33.53 -10.24
N ASN A 19 -27.19 32.68 -10.70
CA ASN A 19 -28.24 32.05 -9.90
C ASN A 19 -28.51 30.57 -10.25
N THR A 20 -27.52 29.79 -10.73
CA THR A 20 -27.75 28.36 -11.00
C THR A 20 -27.68 27.50 -9.74
N ILE A 21 -28.74 26.71 -9.53
CA ILE A 21 -28.78 25.75 -8.42
C ILE A 21 -27.78 24.63 -8.71
N ASN A 22 -26.80 24.48 -7.82
CA ASN A 22 -25.80 23.42 -7.92
C ASN A 22 -26.45 22.07 -7.56
N LEU A 23 -26.95 21.37 -8.58
CA LEU A 23 -27.64 20.10 -8.42
C LEU A 23 -26.72 19.03 -7.81
N GLU A 24 -25.44 19.00 -8.19
CA GLU A 24 -24.45 18.05 -7.64
C GLU A 24 -24.32 18.21 -6.12
N TYR A 25 -24.14 19.45 -5.66
CA TYR A 25 -24.02 19.77 -4.24
C TYR A 25 -25.25 19.31 -3.43
N HIS A 26 -26.46 19.64 -3.90
CA HIS A 26 -27.68 19.26 -3.20
C HIS A 26 -27.94 17.76 -3.24
N MET A 27 -27.64 17.09 -4.36
CA MET A 27 -27.75 15.64 -4.44
C MET A 27 -26.76 14.94 -3.49
N ARG A 28 -25.53 15.42 -3.43
CA ARG A 28 -24.52 14.91 -2.49
C ARG A 28 -24.97 15.02 -1.04
N LEU A 29 -25.48 16.19 -0.62
CA LEU A 29 -26.01 16.40 0.73
C LEU A 29 -27.17 15.45 1.05
N TYR A 30 -28.11 15.33 0.11
CA TYR A 30 -29.27 14.46 0.26
C TYR A 30 -28.86 13.00 0.39
N CYS A 31 -28.00 12.50 -0.51
CA CYS A 31 -27.51 11.12 -0.47
C CYS A 31 -26.73 10.83 0.81
N SER A 32 -25.88 11.75 1.25
CA SER A 32 -25.11 11.59 2.51
C SER A 32 -26.03 11.49 3.74
N THR A 33 -27.16 12.18 3.74
CA THR A 33 -28.14 12.10 4.82
C THR A 33 -28.90 10.77 4.79
N LEU A 34 -29.32 10.34 3.60
CA LEU A 34 -30.00 9.06 3.41
C LEU A 34 -29.12 7.87 3.75
N ILE A 35 -27.84 7.87 3.36
CA ILE A 35 -26.94 6.75 3.61
C ILE A 35 -26.71 6.53 5.12
N LYS A 36 -26.73 7.59 5.93
CA LYS A 36 -26.60 7.51 7.39
C LYS A 36 -27.82 6.92 8.09
N THR A 37 -29.00 7.01 7.48
CA THR A 37 -30.29 6.64 8.08
C THR A 37 -30.99 5.50 7.33
N GLY A 38 -30.41 5.07 6.23
CA GLY A 38 -31.03 4.20 5.23
C GLY A 38 -30.85 2.73 5.51
N ASP A 39 -31.79 1.94 5.01
CA ASP A 39 -31.69 0.50 4.95
C ASP A 39 -30.94 0.02 3.69
N HIS A 40 -30.75 -1.29 3.56
CA HIS A 40 -30.12 -1.96 2.42
C HIS A 40 -30.76 -1.63 1.05
N THR A 41 -32.00 -1.13 1.00
CA THR A 41 -32.64 -0.71 -0.26
C THR A 41 -32.27 0.72 -0.67
N THR A 42 -31.84 1.53 0.30
CA THR A 42 -31.54 2.95 0.12
C THR A 42 -30.40 3.16 -0.86
N GLY A 43 -29.30 2.42 -0.75
CA GLY A 43 -28.17 2.51 -1.69
C GLY A 43 -28.61 2.18 -3.12
N SER A 44 -29.36 1.09 -3.28
CA SER A 44 -29.88 0.67 -4.59
C SER A 44 -30.83 1.71 -5.20
N SER A 45 -31.70 2.32 -4.41
CA SER A 45 -32.55 3.42 -4.85
C SER A 45 -31.74 4.65 -5.26
N ILE A 46 -30.72 5.02 -4.49
CA ILE A 46 -29.82 6.15 -4.80
C ILE A 46 -29.12 5.91 -6.14
N PHE A 47 -28.51 4.74 -6.35
CA PHE A 47 -27.81 4.48 -7.62
C PHE A 47 -28.77 4.39 -8.81
N SER A 48 -29.95 3.76 -8.64
CA SER A 48 -31.03 3.78 -9.65
C SER A 48 -31.39 5.19 -10.06
N TYR A 49 -31.36 6.11 -9.09
CA TYR A 49 -31.72 7.49 -9.28
C TYR A 49 -30.71 8.24 -10.16
N TYR A 50 -29.43 8.14 -9.83
CA TYR A 50 -28.35 8.70 -10.64
C TYR A 50 -28.37 8.13 -12.07
N GLN A 51 -28.58 6.82 -12.21
CA GLN A 51 -28.63 6.16 -13.51
C GLN A 51 -29.81 6.63 -14.36
N LYS A 52 -31.03 6.63 -13.82
CA LYS A 52 -32.26 7.00 -14.58
C LYS A 52 -32.29 8.45 -15.03
N LEU A 53 -31.55 9.33 -14.36
CA LEU A 53 -31.44 10.75 -14.69
C LEU A 53 -30.19 11.09 -15.51
N ASN A 54 -29.39 10.10 -15.92
CA ASN A 54 -28.09 10.32 -16.60
C ASN A 54 -27.12 11.19 -15.78
N LEU A 55 -27.13 11.05 -14.46
CA LEU A 55 -26.29 11.77 -13.50
C LEU A 55 -25.17 10.89 -12.93
N THR A 56 -24.79 9.82 -13.62
CA THR A 56 -23.75 8.87 -13.17
C THR A 56 -22.44 9.56 -12.81
N GLU A 57 -22.08 10.62 -13.53
CA GLU A 57 -20.89 11.43 -13.23
C GLU A 57 -20.94 12.06 -11.82
N PHE A 58 -22.10 12.51 -11.37
CA PHE A 58 -22.26 13.05 -10.01
C PHE A 58 -22.14 11.96 -8.95
N PHE A 59 -22.53 10.72 -9.27
CA PHE A 59 -22.30 9.59 -8.39
C PHE A 59 -20.81 9.24 -8.30
N ILE A 60 -20.06 9.32 -9.41
CA ILE A 60 -18.60 9.15 -9.42
C ILE A 60 -17.95 10.21 -8.52
N LEU A 61 -18.27 11.48 -8.73
CA LEU A 61 -17.76 12.59 -7.91
C LEU A 61 -18.12 12.44 -6.43
N TYR A 62 -19.33 11.95 -6.14
CA TYR A 62 -19.74 11.65 -4.78
C TYR A 62 -18.91 10.53 -4.15
N CYS A 63 -18.67 9.45 -4.88
CA CYS A 63 -17.86 8.33 -4.43
C CYS A 63 -16.40 8.74 -4.15
N LEU A 64 -15.85 9.68 -4.94
CA LEU A 64 -14.51 10.19 -4.77
C LEU A 64 -14.29 10.98 -3.46
N THR A 65 -15.35 11.47 -2.79
CA THR A 65 -15.17 12.14 -1.48
C THR A 65 -14.83 11.15 -0.36
N GLY A 66 -15.08 9.84 -0.55
CA GLY A 66 -14.68 8.79 0.38
C GLY A 66 -15.49 8.69 1.69
N ASP A 67 -16.23 9.74 2.08
CA ASP A 67 -16.89 9.86 3.39
C ASP A 67 -17.92 8.77 3.70
N ASN A 68 -18.56 8.19 2.67
CA ASN A 68 -19.63 7.21 2.83
C ASN A 68 -19.32 5.88 2.15
N PHE A 69 -18.07 5.68 1.73
CA PHE A 69 -17.67 4.50 0.94
C PHE A 69 -17.92 3.20 1.69
N HIS A 70 -17.64 3.21 2.99
CA HIS A 70 -17.82 2.07 3.88
C HIS A 70 -19.29 1.70 4.06
N ALA A 71 -20.19 2.68 4.10
CA ALA A 71 -21.63 2.42 4.17
C ALA A 71 -22.17 1.86 2.84
N LEU A 72 -21.67 2.37 1.71
CA LEU A 72 -22.11 1.92 0.39
C LEU A 72 -21.59 0.52 0.05
N PHE A 73 -20.31 0.25 0.29
CA PHE A 73 -19.60 -0.93 -0.25
C PHE A 73 -18.96 -1.82 0.81
N GLY A 74 -19.14 -1.49 2.09
CA GLY A 74 -18.63 -2.27 3.21
C GLY A 74 -17.23 -1.85 3.61
N ARG A 75 -16.65 -2.54 4.60
CA ARG A 75 -15.29 -2.24 5.05
C ARG A 75 -14.25 -2.80 4.07
N ARG A 76 -13.09 -2.15 4.02
CA ARG A 76 -11.93 -2.55 3.21
C ARG A 76 -11.58 -4.01 3.48
N GLY A 77 -11.54 -4.86 2.46
CA GLY A 77 -11.22 -6.29 2.61
C GLY A 77 -12.28 -7.16 3.30
N PHE A 78 -13.30 -6.53 3.91
CA PHE A 78 -14.40 -7.18 4.63
C PHE A 78 -15.75 -6.62 4.16
N PRO A 79 -16.13 -6.82 2.89
CA PRO A 79 -17.35 -6.26 2.32
C PRO A 79 -18.65 -6.87 2.89
N TYR A 80 -18.57 -7.81 3.83
CA TYR A 80 -19.74 -8.51 4.38
C TYR A 80 -19.99 -8.21 5.86
N GLU A 81 -19.12 -7.43 6.51
CA GLU A 81 -19.37 -6.96 7.88
C GLU A 81 -20.23 -5.69 7.83
N SER A 82 -21.39 -5.72 8.48
CA SER A 82 -22.42 -4.66 8.52
C SER A 82 -22.97 -4.21 7.15
N GLY A 83 -23.89 -5.01 6.60
CA GLY A 83 -24.94 -4.67 5.62
C GLY A 83 -24.72 -3.49 4.65
N PRO A 84 -23.67 -3.50 3.81
CA PRO A 84 -23.42 -2.41 2.87
C PRO A 84 -24.52 -2.26 1.83
N LEU A 85 -24.87 -1.00 1.55
CA LEU A 85 -26.10 -0.63 0.88
C LEU A 85 -26.14 -0.98 -0.63
N LEU A 86 -24.98 -1.18 -1.25
CA LEU A 86 -24.85 -1.44 -2.68
C LEU A 86 -24.24 -2.80 -3.04
N MET A 87 -23.78 -3.61 -2.09
CA MET A 87 -23.08 -4.87 -2.43
C MET A 87 -23.93 -5.87 -3.20
N ASN A 88 -25.20 -6.06 -2.80
CA ASN A 88 -26.13 -6.94 -3.53
C ASN A 88 -26.38 -6.46 -4.97
N ARG A 89 -26.39 -5.15 -5.17
CA ARG A 89 -26.55 -4.57 -6.50
C ARG A 89 -25.26 -4.66 -7.31
N LEU A 90 -24.10 -4.44 -6.69
CA LEU A 90 -22.80 -4.57 -7.36
C LEU A 90 -22.61 -5.99 -7.93
N TYR A 91 -23.13 -6.99 -7.21
CA TYR A 91 -23.17 -8.37 -7.68
C TYR A 91 -24.00 -8.54 -8.96
N THR A 92 -25.14 -7.86 -9.10
CA THR A 92 -26.06 -8.10 -10.23
C THR A 92 -25.89 -7.11 -11.39
N ASP A 93 -25.44 -5.88 -11.12
CA ASP A 93 -25.49 -4.74 -12.03
C ASP A 93 -24.12 -4.47 -12.68
N SER A 94 -24.00 -4.72 -13.99
CA SER A 94 -22.76 -4.46 -14.75
C SER A 94 -22.44 -2.98 -14.91
N VAL A 95 -23.48 -2.12 -14.95
CA VAL A 95 -23.28 -0.67 -15.06
C VAL A 95 -22.67 -0.15 -13.77
N LEU A 96 -23.16 -0.60 -12.61
CA LEU A 96 -22.56 -0.24 -11.33
C LEU A 96 -21.10 -0.68 -11.26
N ARG A 97 -20.75 -1.91 -11.71
CA ARG A 97 -19.35 -2.35 -11.75
C ARG A 97 -18.48 -1.46 -12.63
N GLN A 98 -18.94 -1.09 -13.81
CA GLN A 98 -18.20 -0.19 -14.71
C GLN A 98 -17.98 1.18 -14.06
N VAL A 99 -19.01 1.73 -13.42
CA VAL A 99 -18.92 2.99 -12.68
C VAL A 99 -17.89 2.90 -11.57
N MET A 100 -17.84 1.78 -10.84
CA MET A 100 -16.83 1.57 -9.81
C MET A 100 -15.42 1.48 -10.38
N CYS A 101 -15.21 0.82 -11.52
CA CYS A 101 -13.91 0.86 -12.20
C CYS A 101 -13.48 2.31 -12.50
N THR A 102 -14.40 3.13 -13.03
CA THR A 102 -14.12 4.56 -13.30
C THR A 102 -13.83 5.35 -12.03
N VAL A 103 -14.55 5.09 -10.92
CA VAL A 103 -14.23 5.68 -9.60
C VAL A 103 -12.81 5.33 -9.17
N ALA A 104 -12.40 4.07 -9.31
CA ALA A 104 -11.10 3.60 -8.88
C ALA A 104 -9.96 4.20 -9.74
N GLU A 105 -10.12 4.23 -11.07
CA GLU A 105 -9.17 4.84 -12.00
C GLU A 105 -9.01 6.35 -11.74
N ARG A 106 -10.13 7.05 -11.50
CA ARG A 106 -10.11 8.48 -11.22
C ARG A 106 -9.53 8.80 -9.84
N ALA A 107 -9.84 7.98 -8.83
CA ALA A 107 -9.23 8.09 -7.52
C ALA A 107 -7.71 7.88 -7.61
N ALA A 108 -7.25 6.88 -8.37
CA ALA A 108 -5.81 6.63 -8.57
C ALA A 108 -5.11 7.82 -9.25
N SER A 109 -5.71 8.39 -10.31
CA SER A 109 -5.13 9.56 -11.01
C SER A 109 -5.14 10.85 -10.17
N GLN A 110 -6.04 10.96 -9.19
CA GLN A 110 -6.10 12.06 -8.23
C GLN A 110 -5.30 11.81 -6.93
N LEU A 111 -4.52 10.72 -6.88
CA LEU A 111 -3.74 10.31 -5.70
C LEU A 111 -4.61 10.04 -4.46
N LEU A 112 -5.90 9.77 -4.65
CA LEU A 112 -6.83 9.33 -3.61
C LEU A 112 -6.68 7.82 -3.40
N TYR A 113 -5.47 7.39 -3.00
CA TYR A 113 -5.07 5.98 -2.96
C TYR A 113 -6.03 5.12 -2.16
N TYR A 114 -6.46 5.62 -1.01
CA TYR A 114 -7.42 4.91 -0.16
C TYR A 114 -8.70 4.53 -0.94
N VAL A 115 -9.32 5.48 -1.64
CA VAL A 115 -10.56 5.23 -2.38
C VAL A 115 -10.29 4.22 -3.50
N ALA A 116 -9.22 4.41 -4.28
CA ALA A 116 -8.86 3.51 -5.37
C ALA A 116 -8.65 2.06 -4.89
N ILE A 117 -7.82 1.87 -3.86
CA ILE A 117 -7.50 0.55 -3.31
C ILE A 117 -8.76 -0.10 -2.74
N HIS A 118 -9.58 0.66 -2.00
CA HIS A 118 -10.83 0.16 -1.45
C HIS A 118 -11.76 -0.34 -2.56
N VAL A 119 -11.97 0.46 -3.63
CA VAL A 119 -12.82 0.05 -4.75
C VAL A 119 -12.30 -1.22 -5.41
N TRP A 120 -11.00 -1.25 -5.73
CA TRP A 120 -10.42 -2.41 -6.41
C TRP A 120 -10.54 -3.68 -5.57
N LEU A 121 -10.28 -3.62 -4.26
CA LEU A 121 -10.44 -4.77 -3.36
C LEU A 121 -11.91 -5.21 -3.21
N VAL A 122 -12.87 -4.28 -3.24
CA VAL A 122 -14.31 -4.62 -3.26
C VAL A 122 -14.66 -5.35 -4.56
N LEU A 123 -14.19 -4.86 -5.70
CA LEU A 123 -14.41 -5.48 -7.01
C LEU A 123 -13.71 -6.85 -7.11
N THR A 124 -12.50 -7.00 -6.59
CA THR A 124 -11.79 -8.30 -6.50
C THR A 124 -12.61 -9.29 -5.70
N ASN A 125 -13.06 -8.93 -4.49
CA ASN A 125 -13.87 -9.83 -3.65
C ASN A 125 -15.18 -10.24 -4.34
N GLN A 126 -15.84 -9.31 -5.05
CA GLN A 126 -17.03 -9.62 -5.83
C GLN A 126 -16.75 -10.59 -6.98
N ALA A 127 -15.66 -10.37 -7.73
CA ALA A 127 -15.26 -11.26 -8.81
C ALA A 127 -14.89 -12.66 -8.28
N VAL A 128 -14.28 -12.76 -7.09
CA VAL A 128 -14.00 -14.05 -6.43
C VAL A 128 -15.30 -14.79 -6.12
N MET A 129 -16.31 -14.13 -5.57
CA MET A 129 -17.61 -14.77 -5.28
C MET A 129 -18.35 -15.25 -6.53
N LYS A 130 -18.05 -14.66 -7.68
CA LYS A 130 -18.63 -15.05 -8.98
C LYS A 130 -17.78 -16.02 -9.79
N GLU A 131 -16.62 -16.39 -9.26
CA GLU A 131 -15.66 -17.23 -9.99
C GLU A 131 -15.20 -16.61 -11.32
N GLU A 132 -15.21 -15.26 -11.42
CA GLU A 132 -14.78 -14.51 -12.60
C GLU A 132 -13.25 -14.30 -12.58
N GLU A 133 -12.47 -15.37 -12.79
CA GLU A 133 -11.00 -15.36 -12.63
C GLU A 133 -10.30 -14.20 -13.34
N HIS A 134 -10.69 -13.89 -14.59
CA HIS A 134 -10.09 -12.80 -15.36
C HIS A 134 -10.23 -11.45 -14.64
N ASN A 135 -11.43 -11.17 -14.14
CA ASN A 135 -11.75 -9.95 -13.40
C ASN A 135 -11.03 -9.92 -12.05
N VAL A 136 -10.93 -11.06 -11.36
CA VAL A 136 -10.15 -11.18 -10.12
C VAL A 136 -8.70 -10.75 -10.35
N ARG A 137 -8.04 -11.29 -11.38
CA ARG A 137 -6.65 -10.97 -11.70
C ARG A 137 -6.48 -9.50 -12.05
N GLN A 138 -7.36 -8.96 -12.89
CA GLN A 138 -7.30 -7.56 -13.32
C GLN A 138 -7.50 -6.59 -12.15
N TYR A 139 -8.55 -6.77 -11.34
CA TYR A 139 -8.85 -5.86 -10.24
C TYR A 139 -7.80 -5.93 -9.14
N LEU A 140 -7.27 -7.13 -8.85
CA LEU A 140 -6.20 -7.28 -7.87
C LEU A 140 -4.89 -6.67 -8.35
N HIS A 141 -4.53 -6.87 -9.62
CA HIS A 141 -3.37 -6.21 -10.23
C HIS A 141 -3.48 -4.68 -10.10
N ASN A 142 -4.65 -4.11 -10.44
CA ASN A 142 -4.89 -2.68 -10.30
C ASN A 142 -4.81 -2.20 -8.84
N ALA A 143 -5.32 -3.00 -7.88
CA ALA A 143 -5.20 -2.68 -6.45
C ALA A 143 -3.73 -2.60 -6.03
N LEU A 144 -2.92 -3.59 -6.42
CA LEU A 144 -1.50 -3.65 -6.08
C LEU A 144 -0.70 -2.55 -6.77
N HIS A 145 -1.00 -2.23 -8.03
CA HIS A 145 -0.35 -1.15 -8.77
C HIS A 145 -0.59 0.23 -8.13
N VAL A 146 -1.66 0.40 -7.34
CA VAL A 146 -1.88 1.62 -6.54
C VAL A 146 -1.27 1.49 -5.14
N LEU A 147 -1.43 0.35 -4.49
CA LEU A 147 -1.01 0.14 -3.10
C LEU A 147 0.52 0.09 -2.95
N VAL A 148 1.23 -0.59 -3.83
CA VAL A 148 2.69 -0.75 -3.75
C VAL A 148 3.42 0.61 -3.78
N PRO A 149 3.14 1.53 -4.73
CA PRO A 149 3.68 2.88 -4.68
C PRO A 149 3.24 3.67 -3.44
N ALA A 150 1.97 3.56 -3.03
CA ALA A 150 1.46 4.29 -1.86
C ALA A 150 2.17 3.87 -0.56
N VAL A 151 2.46 2.57 -0.39
CA VAL A 151 3.23 2.07 0.75
C VAL A 151 4.67 2.57 0.70
N ALA A 152 5.31 2.56 -0.47
CA ALA A 152 6.67 3.09 -0.60
C ALA A 152 6.76 4.56 -0.19
N ILE A 153 5.78 5.37 -0.59
CA ILE A 153 5.65 6.78 -0.18
C ILE A 153 5.39 6.90 1.33
N ALA A 154 4.50 6.09 1.89
CA ALA A 154 4.18 6.09 3.31
C ALA A 154 5.41 5.77 4.17
N LEU A 155 6.21 4.77 3.78
CA LEU A 155 7.46 4.42 4.46
C LEU A 155 8.44 5.59 4.51
N GLN A 156 8.49 6.42 3.47
CA GLN A 156 9.34 7.62 3.45
C GLN A 156 8.74 8.79 4.25
N SER A 157 7.42 8.85 4.38
CA SER A 157 6.71 9.95 5.02
C SER A 157 6.70 9.85 6.55
N GLY A 158 6.82 8.64 7.10
CA GLY A 158 6.97 8.39 8.53
C GLY A 158 5.82 7.61 9.18
N PRO A 159 5.82 7.46 10.51
CA PRO A 159 4.97 6.49 11.21
C PRO A 159 3.47 6.71 11.03
N GLU A 160 3.02 7.97 10.97
CA GLU A 160 1.60 8.29 10.79
C GLU A 160 1.08 7.84 9.42
N ALA A 161 1.85 8.11 8.36
CA ALA A 161 1.49 7.70 7.01
C ALA A 161 1.50 6.16 6.85
N VAL A 162 2.46 5.48 7.50
CA VAL A 162 2.50 4.01 7.53
C VAL A 162 1.27 3.45 8.25
N ARG A 163 0.87 4.03 9.38
CA ARG A 163 -0.33 3.62 10.12
C ARG A 163 -1.60 3.80 9.26
N ASP A 164 -1.68 4.86 8.48
CA ASP A 164 -2.85 5.13 7.63
C ASP A 164 -3.00 4.10 6.50
N ILE A 165 -1.89 3.63 5.92
CA ILE A 165 -1.88 2.63 4.84
C ILE A 165 -1.94 1.17 5.36
N GLN A 166 -1.61 0.91 6.63
CA GLN A 166 -1.63 -0.45 7.22
C GLN A 166 -2.97 -1.16 7.07
N CYS A 167 -4.09 -0.44 7.18
CA CYS A 167 -5.41 -1.01 6.97
C CYS A 167 -5.59 -1.53 5.53
N ASP A 168 -5.07 -0.79 4.55
CA ASP A 168 -5.10 -1.19 3.15
C ASP A 168 -4.17 -2.38 2.88
N VAL A 169 -2.99 -2.40 3.52
CA VAL A 169 -2.05 -3.53 3.45
C VAL A 169 -2.69 -4.80 4.02
N GLY A 170 -3.34 -4.73 5.18
CA GLY A 170 -4.04 -5.86 5.79
C GLY A 170 -5.18 -6.39 4.92
N ALA A 171 -5.99 -5.49 4.35
CA ALA A 171 -7.08 -5.85 3.45
C ALA A 171 -6.58 -6.52 2.16
N ALA A 172 -5.50 -5.98 1.57
CA ALA A 172 -4.89 -6.56 0.38
C ALA A 172 -4.26 -7.93 0.67
N LYS A 173 -3.61 -8.11 1.84
CA LYS A 173 -3.08 -9.42 2.26
C LYS A 173 -4.18 -10.48 2.30
N VAL A 174 -5.31 -10.18 2.93
CA VAL A 174 -6.47 -11.10 2.98
C VAL A 174 -6.99 -11.42 1.58
N ALA A 175 -7.03 -10.43 0.67
CA ALA A 175 -7.44 -10.66 -0.71
C ALA A 175 -6.43 -11.55 -1.47
N MET A 176 -5.14 -11.31 -1.31
CA MET A 176 -4.05 -12.11 -1.91
C MET A 176 -4.09 -13.56 -1.44
N ASP A 177 -4.33 -13.79 -0.15
CA ASP A 177 -4.42 -15.13 0.44
C ASP A 177 -5.65 -15.90 -0.10
N LYS A 178 -6.78 -15.21 -0.29
CA LYS A 178 -8.01 -15.79 -0.88
C LYS A 178 -7.85 -16.12 -2.36
N VAL A 179 -7.16 -15.26 -3.11
CA VAL A 179 -7.00 -15.37 -4.57
C VAL A 179 -5.90 -16.38 -4.95
N GLY A 180 -4.94 -16.62 -4.05
CA GLY A 180 -3.98 -17.71 -4.15
C GLY A 180 -3.17 -17.69 -5.46
N ASN A 181 -3.34 -18.73 -6.28
CA ASN A 181 -2.56 -18.97 -7.50
C ASN A 181 -2.96 -18.07 -8.68
N LEU A 182 -4.03 -17.28 -8.57
CA LEU A 182 -4.44 -16.39 -9.66
C LEU A 182 -3.58 -15.12 -9.73
N VAL A 183 -2.80 -14.82 -8.69
CA VAL A 183 -1.90 -13.66 -8.67
C VAL A 183 -0.72 -13.91 -9.61
N SER A 184 -0.38 -12.93 -10.45
CA SER A 184 0.80 -13.05 -11.31
C SER A 184 2.08 -13.16 -10.46
N PRO A 185 3.10 -13.93 -10.90
CA PRO A 185 4.36 -14.03 -10.16
C PRO A 185 5.04 -12.68 -9.94
N SER A 186 4.89 -11.75 -10.89
CA SER A 186 5.44 -10.39 -10.79
C SER A 186 4.76 -9.59 -9.68
N ASP A 187 3.42 -9.54 -9.70
CA ASP A 187 2.64 -8.82 -8.69
C ASP A 187 2.88 -9.40 -7.29
N ARG A 188 2.96 -10.73 -7.19
CA ARG A 188 3.27 -11.42 -5.93
C ARG A 188 4.67 -11.06 -5.44
N GLY A 189 5.68 -11.09 -6.30
CA GLY A 189 7.05 -10.76 -5.93
C GLY A 189 7.19 -9.31 -5.43
N GLU A 190 6.56 -8.34 -6.10
CA GLU A 190 6.56 -6.94 -5.66
C GLU A 190 5.80 -6.77 -4.33
N TRP A 191 4.63 -7.39 -4.21
CA TRP A 191 3.85 -7.38 -2.99
C TRP A 191 4.60 -7.97 -1.80
N ASP A 192 5.25 -9.12 -1.97
CA ASP A 192 6.00 -9.80 -0.91
C ASP A 192 7.20 -8.94 -0.44
N CYS A 193 7.85 -8.22 -1.37
CA CYS A 193 8.88 -7.25 -1.02
C CYS A 193 8.30 -6.13 -0.15
N VAL A 194 7.22 -5.48 -0.60
CA VAL A 194 6.59 -4.37 0.15
C VAL A 194 6.07 -4.83 1.50
N LEU A 195 5.44 -6.00 1.59
CA LEU A 195 4.95 -6.57 2.82
C LEU A 195 6.10 -6.84 3.81
N THR A 196 7.23 -7.33 3.31
CA THR A 196 8.45 -7.52 4.12
C THR A 196 8.98 -6.17 4.64
N MET A 197 8.97 -5.13 3.81
CA MET A 197 9.37 -3.78 4.21
C MET A 197 8.46 -3.20 5.30
N VAL A 198 7.13 -3.30 5.15
CA VAL A 198 6.17 -2.87 6.18
C VAL A 198 6.37 -3.66 7.47
N THR A 199 6.59 -4.97 7.37
CA THR A 199 6.84 -5.82 8.54
C THR A 199 8.12 -5.40 9.27
N ALA A 200 9.21 -5.12 8.54
CA ALA A 200 10.45 -4.62 9.14
C ALA A 200 10.23 -3.26 9.83
N TYR A 201 9.48 -2.36 9.19
CA TYR A 201 9.12 -1.05 9.73
C TYR A 201 8.33 -1.18 11.05
N ASP A 202 7.32 -2.04 11.08
CA ASP A 202 6.51 -2.28 12.28
C ASP A 202 7.33 -2.89 13.41
N LEU A 203 8.20 -3.86 13.09
CA LEU A 203 9.11 -4.47 14.08
C LEU A 203 10.08 -3.46 14.67
N TYR A 204 10.60 -2.54 13.87
CA TYR A 204 11.48 -1.48 14.35
C TYR A 204 10.75 -0.57 15.35
N ASN A 205 9.56 -0.08 14.99
CA ASN A 205 8.78 0.81 15.86
C ASN A 205 8.29 0.13 17.15
N ASN A 206 8.15 -1.19 17.14
CA ASN A 206 7.85 -1.99 18.32
C ASN A 206 9.09 -2.38 19.15
N LEU A 207 10.25 -1.78 18.88
CA LEU A 207 11.54 -2.04 19.56
C LEU A 207 12.07 -3.48 19.41
N SER A 208 11.55 -4.23 18.45
CA SER A 208 11.99 -5.58 18.11
C SER A 208 13.18 -5.55 17.14
N HIS A 209 14.27 -4.89 17.52
CA HIS A 209 15.42 -4.62 16.65
C HIS A 209 16.04 -5.88 16.02
N GLN A 210 16.13 -6.99 16.77
CA GLN A 210 16.62 -8.26 16.22
C GLN A 210 15.71 -8.81 15.10
N GLN A 211 14.40 -8.82 15.33
CA GLN A 211 13.44 -9.32 14.34
C GLN A 211 13.38 -8.40 13.13
N CYS A 212 13.47 -7.07 13.32
CA CYS A 212 13.59 -6.12 12.23
C CYS A 212 14.82 -6.42 11.37
N TYR A 213 15.99 -6.54 12.01
CA TYR A 213 17.25 -6.88 11.35
C TYR A 213 17.15 -8.17 10.52
N GLU A 214 16.64 -9.24 11.12
CA GLU A 214 16.46 -10.54 10.44
C GLU A 214 15.42 -10.48 9.30
N THR A 215 14.39 -9.65 9.43
CA THR A 215 13.33 -9.51 8.43
C THR A 215 13.87 -8.87 7.14
N VAL A 216 14.84 -7.95 7.23
CA VAL A 216 15.45 -7.33 6.04
C VAL A 216 16.14 -8.36 5.13
N PHE A 217 16.75 -9.41 5.71
CA PHE A 217 17.38 -10.49 4.94
C PHE A 217 16.37 -11.42 4.23
N ARG A 218 15.07 -11.25 4.47
CA ARG A 218 14.03 -11.98 3.71
C ARG A 218 13.76 -11.37 2.34
N LEU A 219 14.26 -10.16 2.09
CA LEU A 219 14.15 -9.52 0.78
C LEU A 219 15.03 -10.27 -0.24
N PRO A 220 14.51 -10.60 -1.43
CA PRO A 220 15.16 -11.52 -2.37
C PRO A 220 16.45 -10.98 -3.01
N PHE A 221 16.72 -9.69 -2.82
CA PHE A 221 17.87 -8.95 -3.34
C PHE A 221 18.83 -8.49 -2.24
N ILE A 222 18.64 -8.93 -0.99
CA ILE A 222 19.59 -8.67 0.10
C ILE A 222 20.50 -9.90 0.26
N PRO A 223 21.83 -9.76 0.05
CA PRO A 223 22.73 -10.89 0.15
C PRO A 223 22.95 -11.32 1.59
N THR A 224 23.04 -12.64 1.79
CA THR A 224 23.39 -13.26 3.08
C THR A 224 24.85 -13.71 3.13
N SER A 225 25.50 -13.78 1.97
CA SER A 225 26.90 -14.18 1.79
C SER A 225 27.61 -13.27 0.78
N GLU A 226 28.94 -13.21 0.82
CA GLU A 226 29.73 -12.40 -0.12
C GLU A 226 29.58 -12.88 -1.58
N GLN A 227 29.38 -14.18 -1.78
CA GLN A 227 29.22 -14.79 -3.10
C GLN A 227 27.92 -14.33 -3.78
N GLU A 228 26.86 -14.07 -3.00
CA GLU A 228 25.54 -13.63 -3.49
C GLU A 228 25.50 -12.16 -3.93
N VAL A 229 26.51 -11.37 -3.57
CA VAL A 229 26.48 -9.91 -3.71
C VAL A 229 26.19 -9.49 -5.16
N SER A 230 26.88 -10.07 -6.15
CA SER A 230 26.71 -9.68 -7.55
C SER A 230 25.32 -10.04 -8.10
N ASP A 231 24.81 -11.23 -7.76
CA ASP A 231 23.47 -11.67 -8.19
C ASP A 231 22.38 -10.82 -7.53
N CYS A 232 22.54 -10.47 -6.26
CA CYS A 232 21.63 -9.61 -5.52
C CYS A 232 21.60 -8.18 -6.06
N VAL A 233 22.71 -7.65 -6.59
CA VAL A 233 22.74 -6.35 -7.30
C VAL A 233 21.87 -6.42 -8.55
N MET A 234 21.98 -7.48 -9.35
CA MET A 234 21.16 -7.66 -10.56
C MET A 234 19.67 -7.79 -10.23
N LYS A 235 19.33 -8.53 -9.17
CA LYS A 235 17.94 -8.62 -8.69
C LYS A 235 17.40 -7.27 -8.24
N TYR A 236 18.21 -6.50 -7.49
CA TYR A 236 17.82 -5.16 -7.04
C TYR A 236 17.59 -4.21 -8.22
N GLN A 237 18.43 -4.26 -9.25
CA GLN A 237 18.27 -3.49 -10.49
C GLN A 237 16.98 -3.80 -11.25
N SER A 238 16.51 -5.04 -11.18
CA SER A 238 15.27 -5.47 -11.83
C SER A 238 14.01 -5.12 -11.03
N CYS A 239 14.14 -4.60 -9.81
CA CYS A 239 12.99 -4.24 -8.98
C CYS A 239 12.27 -3.00 -9.51
N SER A 240 10.96 -2.90 -9.20
CA SER A 240 10.18 -1.72 -9.53
C SER A 240 10.66 -0.49 -8.77
N SER A 241 10.38 0.70 -9.32
CA SER A 241 10.74 1.98 -8.70
C SER A 241 10.17 2.12 -7.29
N SER A 242 8.99 1.56 -7.03
CA SER A 242 8.34 1.53 -5.71
C SER A 242 9.14 0.72 -4.69
N VAL A 243 9.63 -0.47 -5.07
CA VAL A 243 10.48 -1.30 -4.20
C VAL A 243 11.79 -0.58 -3.90
N ILE A 244 12.44 0.01 -4.91
CA ILE A 244 13.66 0.81 -4.74
C ILE A 244 13.42 2.00 -3.79
N THR A 245 12.27 2.68 -3.96
CA THR A 245 11.84 3.83 -3.15
C THR A 245 11.62 3.44 -1.68
N GLY A 246 10.92 2.33 -1.42
CA GLY A 246 10.73 1.82 -0.06
C GLY A 246 12.03 1.36 0.59
N MET A 247 12.95 0.77 -0.19
CA MET A 247 14.20 0.22 0.33
C MET A 247 15.11 1.27 0.99
N SER A 248 15.08 2.52 0.51
CA SER A 248 15.88 3.59 1.12
C SER A 248 15.55 3.82 2.60
N CYS A 249 14.27 3.72 2.98
CA CYS A 249 13.83 3.78 4.36
C CYS A 249 14.28 2.52 5.14
N ILE A 250 14.08 1.34 4.57
CA ILE A 250 14.39 0.07 5.23
C ILE A 250 15.89 -0.10 5.49
N LEU A 251 16.76 0.40 4.62
CA LEU A 251 18.20 0.40 4.85
C LEU A 251 18.62 1.26 6.05
N ASN A 252 17.92 2.37 6.31
CA ASN A 252 18.15 3.15 7.54
C ASN A 252 17.75 2.35 8.79
N LEU A 253 16.57 1.73 8.76
CA LEU A 253 16.10 0.91 9.89
C LEU A 253 17.01 -0.30 10.15
N PHE A 254 17.51 -0.92 9.07
CA PHE A 254 18.54 -1.95 9.14
C PHE A 254 19.79 -1.43 9.85
N ALA A 255 20.32 -0.28 9.43
CA ALA A 255 21.51 0.32 10.03
C ALA A 255 21.33 0.63 11.52
N GLU A 256 20.18 1.22 11.89
CA GLU A 256 19.86 1.55 13.28
C GLU A 256 19.71 0.28 14.13
N SER A 257 19.03 -0.74 13.61
CA SER A 257 18.88 -2.03 14.29
C SER A 257 20.23 -2.73 14.42
N ALA A 258 21.06 -2.75 13.38
CA ALA A 258 22.40 -3.33 13.42
C ALA A 258 23.29 -2.63 14.45
N ASN A 259 23.27 -1.29 14.51
CA ASN A 259 23.97 -0.53 15.54
C ASN A 259 23.53 -0.90 16.95
N HIS A 260 22.22 -1.00 17.18
CA HIS A 260 21.65 -1.42 18.46
C HIS A 260 22.10 -2.84 18.84
N LEU A 261 22.11 -3.78 17.90
CA LEU A 261 22.55 -5.15 18.17
C LEU A 261 24.06 -5.23 18.41
N LEU A 262 24.86 -4.48 17.66
CA LEU A 262 26.32 -4.40 17.87
C LEU A 262 26.67 -3.81 19.24
N SER A 263 25.93 -2.79 19.70
CA SER A 263 26.15 -2.24 21.05
C SER A 263 25.69 -3.21 22.14
N TYR A 264 24.56 -3.90 21.93
CA TYR A 264 24.02 -4.89 22.86
C TYR A 264 24.93 -6.11 23.03
N PHE A 265 25.46 -6.67 21.94
CA PHE A 265 26.34 -7.83 21.96
C PHE A 265 27.83 -7.49 22.12
N ASN A 266 28.17 -6.22 22.37
CA ASN A 266 29.55 -5.76 22.44
C ASN A 266 30.32 -6.50 23.57
N PRO A 267 31.33 -7.33 23.23
CA PRO A 267 32.06 -8.12 24.22
C PRO A 267 32.92 -7.25 25.14
N TYR A 268 33.19 -5.98 24.76
CA TYR A 268 34.02 -5.06 25.52
C TYR A 268 33.24 -4.19 26.52
N GLY A 269 31.91 -4.27 26.53
CA GLY A 269 31.03 -3.47 27.40
C GLY A 269 30.45 -4.22 28.61
N SER A 270 30.55 -5.55 28.64
CA SER A 270 29.94 -6.41 29.66
C SER A 270 31.01 -7.23 30.37
N SER A 271 31.03 -7.22 31.71
CA SER A 271 32.05 -7.85 32.56
C SER A 271 32.01 -9.39 32.61
N ALA A 272 31.46 -10.06 31.60
CA ALA A 272 31.44 -11.52 31.52
C ALA A 272 31.51 -11.99 30.06
N GLY A 273 32.63 -12.58 29.68
CA GLY A 273 32.88 -13.20 28.37
C GLY A 273 31.96 -14.39 28.13
N GLN A 274 30.77 -14.14 27.58
CA GLN A 274 29.93 -15.16 26.96
C GLN A 274 30.35 -15.31 25.49
N THR A 275 30.97 -16.44 25.16
CA THR A 275 31.37 -16.80 23.78
C THR A 275 30.22 -16.65 22.76
N SER A 276 28.98 -16.92 23.18
CA SER A 276 27.78 -16.72 22.35
C SER A 276 27.52 -15.26 21.97
N SER A 277 27.93 -14.30 22.80
CA SER A 277 27.81 -12.86 22.50
C SER A 277 28.85 -12.42 21.47
N GLU A 278 30.06 -12.98 21.53
CA GLU A 278 31.14 -12.68 20.59
C GLU A 278 30.85 -13.25 19.19
N ASP A 279 30.33 -14.49 19.11
CA ASP A 279 29.91 -15.11 17.85
C ASP A 279 28.79 -14.31 17.18
N GLN A 280 27.79 -13.86 17.95
CA GLN A 280 26.69 -13.05 17.42
C GLN A 280 27.18 -11.66 16.98
N PHE A 281 28.05 -11.03 17.77
CA PHE A 281 28.67 -9.76 17.41
C PHE A 281 29.43 -9.89 16.08
N ASN A 282 30.30 -10.90 15.94
CA ASN A 282 31.07 -11.15 14.72
C ASN A 282 30.17 -11.48 13.52
N ARG A 283 29.08 -12.23 13.73
CA ARG A 283 28.10 -12.52 12.67
C ARG A 283 27.42 -11.25 12.14
N ILE A 284 26.91 -10.41 13.04
CA ILE A 284 26.25 -9.13 12.66
C ILE A 284 27.24 -8.25 11.93
N LYS A 285 28.46 -8.18 12.44
CA LYS A 285 29.61 -7.50 11.84
C LYS A 285 29.83 -7.93 10.38
N THR A 286 29.98 -9.22 10.10
CA THR A 286 30.16 -9.76 8.74
C THR A 286 28.97 -9.43 7.84
N GLN A 287 27.74 -9.57 8.34
CA GLN A 287 26.54 -9.29 7.55
C GLN A 287 26.38 -7.81 7.19
N VAL A 288 26.70 -6.88 8.11
CA VAL A 288 26.74 -5.45 7.82
C VAL A 288 27.78 -5.15 6.73
N TYR A 289 28.96 -5.78 6.80
CA TYR A 289 29.98 -5.64 5.76
C TYR A 289 29.50 -6.09 4.38
N ILE A 290 28.84 -7.25 4.30
CA ILE A 290 28.25 -7.77 3.06
C ILE A 290 27.23 -6.79 2.47
N ILE A 291 26.34 -6.24 3.30
CA ILE A 291 25.33 -5.26 2.86
C ILE A 291 25.99 -3.96 2.39
N LEU A 292 27.05 -3.49 3.06
CA LEU A 292 27.79 -2.30 2.63
C LEU A 292 28.46 -2.52 1.26
N GLN A 293 29.06 -3.69 1.02
CA GLN A 293 29.63 -4.03 -0.29
C GLN A 293 28.56 -4.07 -1.38
N TRP A 294 27.43 -4.74 -1.11
CA TRP A 294 26.30 -4.83 -2.01
C TRP A 294 25.75 -3.45 -2.37
N TYR A 295 25.49 -2.61 -1.37
CA TYR A 295 24.94 -1.28 -1.59
C TYR A 295 25.88 -0.40 -2.41
N ARG A 296 27.19 -0.45 -2.14
CA ARG A 296 28.20 0.26 -2.95
C ARG A 296 28.17 -0.17 -4.41
N LYS A 297 28.06 -1.47 -4.69
CA LYS A 297 27.91 -1.97 -6.05
C LYS A 297 26.61 -1.49 -6.70
N CYS A 298 25.49 -1.48 -5.97
CA CYS A 298 24.22 -0.91 -6.45
C CYS A 298 24.34 0.59 -6.79
N CYS A 299 25.07 1.37 -5.99
CA CYS A 299 25.33 2.78 -6.29
C CYS A 299 26.22 2.96 -7.53
N ALA A 300 27.29 2.16 -7.65
CA ALA A 300 28.19 2.22 -8.79
C ALA A 300 27.49 1.89 -10.12
N SER A 301 26.47 1.03 -10.09
CA SER A 301 25.65 0.68 -11.24
C SER A 301 24.48 1.65 -11.52
N GLY A 302 24.35 2.75 -10.78
CA GLY A 302 23.28 3.74 -10.97
C GLY A 302 21.88 3.25 -10.58
N SER A 303 21.80 2.20 -9.77
CA SER A 303 20.54 1.47 -9.47
C SER A 303 19.84 1.98 -8.21
N THR A 304 20.42 2.97 -7.55
CA THR A 304 19.88 3.63 -6.37
C THR A 304 19.52 5.07 -6.73
N SER A 305 18.30 5.50 -6.45
CA SER A 305 17.84 6.88 -6.69
C SER A 305 18.32 7.90 -5.65
N GLY A 306 19.11 7.48 -4.66
CA GLY A 306 19.50 8.32 -3.52
C GLY A 306 20.96 8.17 -3.11
N ALA A 307 21.44 9.17 -2.37
CA ALA A 307 22.75 9.14 -1.71
C ALA A 307 22.79 8.07 -0.60
N PHE A 308 24.00 7.65 -0.24
CA PHE A 308 24.26 6.69 0.82
C PHE A 308 23.48 7.07 2.10
N PRO A 309 22.67 6.18 2.69
CA PRO A 309 21.90 6.53 3.87
C PRO A 309 22.90 6.96 4.97
N PRO A 310 22.74 8.14 5.59
CA PRO A 310 23.76 8.71 6.49
C PRO A 310 24.15 7.76 7.62
N THR A 311 23.20 6.95 8.08
CA THR A 311 23.39 5.95 9.14
C THR A 311 24.24 4.76 8.67
N LEU A 312 24.08 4.34 7.42
CA LEU A 312 24.99 3.37 6.80
C LEU A 312 26.37 3.99 6.57
N THR A 313 26.46 5.28 6.21
CA THR A 313 27.75 5.96 6.03
C THR A 313 28.53 5.95 7.34
N LYS A 314 27.88 6.35 8.44
CA LYS A 314 28.45 6.30 9.80
C LYS A 314 28.88 4.89 10.19
N LEU A 315 28.06 3.88 9.92
CA LEU A 315 28.43 2.48 10.15
C LEU A 315 29.67 2.08 9.35
N SER A 316 29.78 2.53 8.10
CA SER A 316 30.96 2.27 7.29
C SER A 316 32.20 2.99 7.86
N GLU A 317 32.09 4.23 8.30
CA GLU A 317 33.20 5.00 8.90
C GLU A 317 33.69 4.36 10.21
N ILE A 318 32.76 3.92 11.07
CA ILE A 318 33.07 3.18 12.30
C ILE A 318 33.77 1.86 11.96
N TRP A 319 33.34 1.18 10.90
CA TRP A 319 33.94 -0.06 10.44
C TRP A 319 35.37 0.13 9.92
N TYR A 320 35.60 1.10 9.04
CA TYR A 320 36.90 1.37 8.44
C TYR A 320 37.92 1.94 9.43
N SER A 321 37.47 2.70 10.43
CA SER A 321 38.34 3.17 11.51
C SER A 321 38.77 2.08 12.48
N THR A 322 37.97 1.01 12.63
CA THR A 322 38.27 -0.12 13.54
C THR A 322 38.95 -1.31 12.86
N ASN A 323 38.93 -1.41 11.52
CA ASN A 323 39.57 -2.47 10.75
C ASN A 323 40.28 -1.93 9.48
N PRO A 324 41.42 -1.23 9.61
CA PRO A 324 42.12 -0.58 8.47
C PRO A 324 42.85 -1.54 7.53
N ARG A 325 42.73 -2.86 7.69
CA ARG A 325 43.42 -3.88 6.87
C ARG A 325 42.50 -4.57 5.83
N PHE A 326 41.32 -4.02 5.57
CA PHE A 326 40.42 -4.42 4.50
C PHE A 326 39.85 -3.20 3.76
#